data_AF-A0A6V7DQ70-F1
#
_entry.id   AF-A0A6V7DQ70-F1
#
_cell.length_a   1.000
_cell.length_b   1.000
_cell.length_c   1.000
_cell.angle_alpha   90.00
_cell.angle_beta   90.00
_cell.angle_gamma   90.00
#
_symmetry.space_group_name_H-M   'P 1'
#
loop_
_entity.id
_entity.type
_entity.pdbx_description
1 polymer ?
#
loop_
_entity_poly.entity_id
_entity_poly.type
_entity_poly.pdbx_seq_one_letter_code
_entity_poly.pdbx_strand_id
1 'polypeptide(L)'
;MLAFSRKQKLRGGVVNLNGLVSGMNNMAERTLGGDISLRQSLEEGLWNCQIDTTQAEMALLNVLINARDAMAYAERKEVTVQTRSPATICPRITSWHRAAM
;
A
#
# COMPACT_ATOMS: atom_id res chain seq x y z
N MET A 1 1.87 6.72 -19.84
CA MET A 1 1.45 8.14 -19.79
C MET A 1 0.01 8.22 -19.32
N LEU A 2 -0.23 9.05 -18.30
CA LEU A 2 -1.51 9.57 -17.75
C LEU A 2 -2.82 9.01 -18.34
N ALA A 3 -3.36 7.97 -17.70
CA ALA A 3 -4.75 7.52 -17.88
C ALA A 3 -5.56 7.57 -16.57
N PHE A 4 -5.17 8.44 -15.63
CA PHE A 4 -5.86 8.61 -14.34
C PHE A 4 -6.23 10.08 -14.11
N SER A 5 -7.04 10.65 -15.01
CA SER A 5 -7.75 11.91 -14.75
C SER A 5 -9.26 11.72 -14.80
N ARG A 6 -9.76 10.63 -14.20
CA ARG A 6 -11.17 10.55 -13.83
C ARG A 6 -11.28 10.96 -12.37
N LYS A 7 -12.00 12.06 -12.09
CA LYS A 7 -12.40 12.42 -10.72
C LYS A 7 -13.38 11.37 -10.22
N GLN A 8 -12.88 10.24 -9.73
CA GLN A 8 -13.68 9.33 -8.92
C GLN A 8 -13.83 9.92 -7.51
N LYS A 9 -15.05 9.88 -6.99
CA LYS A 9 -15.33 10.30 -5.61
C LYS A 9 -14.73 9.25 -4.68
N LEU A 10 -13.62 9.60 -4.01
CA LEU A 10 -13.00 8.75 -3.00
C LEU A 10 -13.96 8.56 -1.82
N ARG A 11 -14.10 7.32 -1.36
CA ARG A 11 -14.82 6.98 -0.13
C ARG A 11 -13.79 6.73 0.96
N GLY A 12 -13.34 7.80 1.60
CA GLY A 12 -12.35 7.71 2.67
C GLY A 12 -12.92 7.00 3.89
N GLY A 13 -12.38 5.83 4.23
CA GLY A 13 -12.63 5.09 5.45
C GLY A 13 -11.41 5.11 6.37
N VAL A 14 -11.61 4.81 7.66
CA VAL A 14 -10.50 4.59 8.60
C VAL A 14 -9.93 3.20 8.31
N VAL A 15 -8.65 3.15 7.93
CA VAL A 15 -7.97 1.92 7.50
C VAL A 15 -6.64 1.79 8.24
N ASN A 16 -6.37 0.58 8.70
CA ASN A 16 -5.04 0.19 9.15
C ASN A 16 -4.26 -0.38 7.96
N LEU A 17 -3.14 0.25 7.56
CA LEU A 17 -2.37 -0.18 6.38
C LEU A 17 -1.69 -1.54 6.58
N ASN A 18 -1.32 -1.93 7.80
CA ASN A 18 -0.80 -3.27 8.03
C ASN A 18 -1.88 -4.31 7.70
N GLY A 19 -3.11 -4.08 8.18
CA GLY A 19 -4.25 -4.93 7.87
C GLY A 19 -4.53 -5.03 6.37
N LEU A 20 -4.45 -3.90 5.64
CA LEU A 20 -4.60 -3.88 4.18
C LEU A 20 -3.51 -4.71 3.48
N VAL A 21 -2.24 -4.47 3.80
CA VAL A 21 -1.11 -5.18 3.18
C VAL A 21 -1.13 -6.67 3.50
N SER A 22 -1.41 -7.05 4.74
CA SER A 22 -1.55 -8.46 5.13
C SER A 22 -2.75 -9.13 4.43
N GLY A 23 -3.89 -8.44 4.32
CA GLY A 23 -5.07 -8.94 3.60
C GLY A 23 -4.83 -9.16 2.10
N MET A 24 -3.92 -8.38 1.51
CA MET A 24 -3.53 -8.53 0.11
C MET A 24 -2.45 -9.59 -0.15
N ASN A 25 -1.92 -10.28 0.88
CA ASN A 25 -0.74 -11.13 0.71
C ASN A 25 -0.91 -12.21 -0.38
N ASN A 26 -2.02 -12.94 -0.36
CA ASN A 26 -2.31 -13.98 -1.36
C ASN A 26 -2.42 -13.39 -2.78
N MET A 27 -3.08 -12.25 -2.93
CA MET A 27 -3.21 -11.56 -4.22
C MET A 27 -1.86 -11.06 -4.73
N ALA A 28 -1.02 -10.53 -3.84
CA ALA A 28 0.31 -10.03 -4.15
C ALA A 28 1.23 -11.16 -4.63
N GLU A 29 1.27 -12.29 -3.91
CA GLU A 29 2.04 -13.48 -4.30
C GLU A 29 1.62 -14.00 -5.69
N ARG A 30 0.31 -14.10 -5.95
CA ARG A 30 -0.20 -14.51 -7.27
C ARG A 30 0.17 -13.54 -8.39
N THR A 31 0.20 -12.25 -8.08
CA THR A 31 0.50 -11.20 -9.05
C THR A 31 1.98 -11.18 -9.43
N LEU A 32 2.86 -11.33 -8.44
CA LEU A 32 4.31 -11.38 -8.61
C LEU A 32 4.77 -12.70 -9.27
N GLY A 33 4.03 -13.80 -9.04
CA GLY A 33 4.36 -15.12 -9.55
C GLY A 33 5.33 -15.87 -8.63
N GLY A 34 5.41 -17.20 -8.79
CA GLY A 34 6.15 -18.08 -7.89
C GLY A 34 7.68 -17.87 -7.86
N ASP A 35 8.24 -17.15 -8.83
CA ASP A 35 9.68 -16.91 -8.96
C ASP A 35 10.18 -15.66 -8.22
N ILE A 36 9.26 -14.88 -7.60
CA ILE A 36 9.58 -13.63 -6.93
C ILE A 36 9.24 -13.75 -5.44
N SER A 37 10.26 -13.61 -4.58
CA SER A 37 10.05 -13.63 -3.14
C SER A 37 9.37 -12.35 -2.67
N LEU A 38 8.23 -12.45 -2.00
CA LEU A 38 7.58 -11.33 -1.32
C LEU A 38 7.96 -11.29 0.16
N ARG A 39 8.46 -10.15 0.64
CA ARG A 39 8.68 -9.88 2.06
C ARG A 39 7.80 -8.74 2.53
N GLN A 40 7.34 -8.83 3.78
CA GLN A 40 6.60 -7.78 4.45
C GLN A 40 7.37 -7.35 5.69
N SER A 41 7.55 -6.04 5.87
CA SER A 41 8.15 -5.45 7.06
C SER A 41 7.23 -4.34 7.53
N LEU A 42 6.25 -4.73 8.34
CA LEU A 42 5.16 -3.87 8.77
C LEU A 42 5.46 -3.31 10.17
N GLU A 43 5.37 -1.99 10.33
CA GLU A 43 5.64 -1.32 11.61
C GLU A 43 4.59 -1.70 12.67
N GLU A 44 5.03 -2.15 13.84
CA GLU A 44 4.16 -2.36 14.99
C GLU A 44 3.60 -1.04 15.51
N GLY A 45 2.30 -0.99 15.82
CA GLY A 45 1.66 0.23 16.31
C GLY A 45 1.43 1.32 15.25
N LEU A 46 1.49 0.97 13.96
CA LEU A 46 1.21 1.90 12.86
C LEU A 46 -0.15 2.58 13.04
N TRP A 47 -0.19 3.91 12.89
CA TRP A 47 -1.42 4.68 12.97
C TRP A 47 -2.40 4.36 11.84
N ASN A 48 -3.69 4.52 12.14
CA ASN A 48 -4.73 4.44 11.13
C ASN A 48 -4.67 5.66 10.20
N CYS A 49 -5.07 5.45 8.95
CA CYS A 49 -5.16 6.50 7.94
C CYS A 49 -6.58 6.60 7.39
N GLN A 50 -6.94 7.77 6.85
CA GLN A 50 -8.21 7.96 6.16
C GLN A 50 -7.97 7.87 4.65
N ILE A 51 -8.24 6.70 4.07
CA ILE A 51 -8.05 6.42 2.65
C ILE A 51 -9.22 5.60 2.10
N ASP A 52 -9.37 5.62 0.78
CA ASP A 52 -10.27 4.69 0.11
C ASP A 52 -9.56 3.35 -0.05
N THR A 53 -10.03 2.32 0.67
CA THR A 53 -9.42 0.98 0.72
C THR A 53 -9.24 0.40 -0.68
N THR A 54 -10.29 0.43 -1.50
CA THR A 54 -10.26 -0.16 -2.85
C THR A 54 -9.24 0.54 -3.74
N GLN A 55 -9.15 1.88 -3.65
CA GLN A 55 -8.14 2.62 -4.41
C GLN A 55 -6.72 2.33 -3.93
N ALA A 56 -6.52 2.15 -2.62
CA ALA A 56 -5.23 1.78 -2.07
C ALA A 56 -4.79 0.37 -2.48
N GLU A 57 -5.71 -0.60 -2.49
CA GLU A 57 -5.46 -1.95 -2.98
C GLU A 57 -5.06 -1.94 -4.47
N MET A 58 -5.82 -1.21 -5.30
CA MET A 58 -5.51 -1.07 -6.72
C MET A 58 -4.17 -0.38 -6.96
N ALA A 59 -3.84 0.64 -6.18
CA ALA A 59 -2.55 1.32 -6.25
C ALA A 59 -1.40 0.36 -5.91
N LEU A 60 -1.52 -0.41 -4.83
CA LEU A 60 -0.52 -1.40 -4.44
C LEU A 60 -0.35 -2.47 -5.53
N LEU A 61 -1.45 -3.00 -6.06
CA LEU A 61 -1.42 -3.99 -7.14
C LEU A 61 -0.68 -3.48 -8.37
N ASN A 62 -0.95 -2.24 -8.79
CA ASN A 62 -0.26 -1.62 -9.93
C ASN A 62 1.25 -1.51 -9.69
N VAL A 63 1.66 -1.16 -8.46
CA VAL A 63 3.09 -1.11 -8.09
C VAL A 63 3.72 -2.51 -8.14
N LEU A 64 3.03 -3.54 -7.67
CA LEU A 64 3.51 -4.93 -7.71
C LEU A 64 3.67 -5.45 -9.15
N ILE A 65 2.72 -5.14 -10.04
CA ILE A 65 2.83 -5.47 -11.46
C ILE A 65 4.06 -4.81 -12.07
N ASN A 66 4.25 -3.51 -11.82
CA ASN A 66 5.43 -2.78 -12.32
C ASN A 66 6.74 -3.38 -11.77
N ALA A 67 6.75 -3.80 -10.50
CA ALA A 67 7.91 -4.44 -9.89
C ALA A 67 8.23 -5.77 -10.57
N ARG A 68 7.24 -6.66 -10.77
CA ARG A 68 7.40 -7.93 -11.49
C ARG A 68 8.00 -7.72 -12.87
N ASP A 69 7.40 -6.81 -13.64
CA ASP A 69 7.81 -6.57 -15.03
C ASP A 69 9.25 -6.03 -15.09
N ALA A 70 9.65 -5.19 -14.13
CA ALA A 70 11.03 -4.71 -13.99
C ALA A 70 12.04 -5.82 -13.62
N MET A 71 11.59 -6.90 -12.97
CA MET A 71 12.44 -8.02 -12.54
C MET A 71 12.56 -9.14 -13.57
N ALA A 72 12.00 -9.00 -14.77
CA ALA A 72 12.02 -10.03 -15.81
C ALA A 72 13.43 -10.59 -16.09
N TYR A 73 14.46 -9.75 -16.00
CA TYR A 73 15.87 -10.10 -16.25
C TYR A 73 16.76 -10.03 -15.01
N ALA A 74 16.18 -9.83 -13.82
CA ALA A 74 16.94 -9.76 -12.58
C ALA A 74 17.36 -11.15 -12.11
N GLU A 75 18.63 -11.30 -11.71
CA GLU A 75 19.15 -12.54 -11.11
C GLU A 75 18.54 -12.80 -9.73
N ARG A 76 18.33 -11.73 -8.94
CA ARG A 76 17.64 -11.78 -7.65
C ARG A 76 16.26 -11.14 -7.77
N LYS A 77 15.22 -11.92 -7.46
CA LYS A 77 13.82 -11.49 -7.55
C LYS A 77 13.20 -11.44 -6.15
N GLU A 78 13.19 -10.26 -5.57
CA GLU A 78 12.61 -10.03 -4.24
C GLU A 78 11.92 -8.66 -4.20
N VAL A 79 10.70 -8.63 -3.66
CA VAL A 79 9.94 -7.41 -3.41
C VAL A 79 9.71 -7.32 -1.92
N THR A 80 10.00 -6.15 -1.33
CA THR A 80 9.67 -5.87 0.06
C THR A 80 8.62 -4.78 0.14
N VAL A 81 7.52 -5.07 0.83
CA VAL A 81 6.50 -4.08 1.18
C VAL A 81 6.71 -3.65 2.63
N GLN A 82 6.83 -2.34 2.85
CA GLN A 82 7.06 -1.77 4.18
C GLN A 82 5.99 -0.74 4.50
N THR A 83 5.50 -0.77 5.73
CA THR A 83 4.71 0.32 6.31
C THR A 83 5.55 1.02 7.36
N ARG A 84 5.43 2.33 7.44
CA ARG A 84 6.12 3.14 8.44
C ARG A 84 5.31 4.38 8.79
N SER A 85 5.25 4.71 10.07
CA SER A 85 4.70 5.99 10.53
C SER A 85 5.67 7.12 10.16
N PRO A 86 5.17 8.29 9.75
CA PRO A 86 6.03 9.43 9.51
C PRO A 86 6.72 9.86 10.81
N ALA A 87 8.03 10.11 10.75
CA ALA A 87 8.84 10.53 11.90
C ALA A 87 8.37 11.86 12.53
N THR A 88 7.68 12.68 11.74
CA THR A 88 7.09 13.95 12.19
C THR A 88 5.64 14.02 11.74
N ILE A 89 4.72 14.19 12.68
CA ILE A 89 3.32 14.49 12.36
C ILE A 89 3.26 15.88 11.75
N CYS A 90 2.83 15.98 10.49
CA CYS A 90 2.57 17.29 9.89
C CYS A 90 1.43 17.99 10.66
N PRO A 91 1.65 19.19 11.23
CA PRO A 91 0.62 19.89 12.00
C PRO A 91 -0.61 20.30 11.17
N ARG A 92 -0.56 20.20 9.83
CA ARG A 92 -1.74 20.40 8.96
C ARG A 92 -2.71 19.21 8.94
N ILE A 93 -2.31 18.04 9.44
CA ILE A 93 -3.10 16.80 9.41
C ILE A 93 -3.74 16.50 10.79
N THR A 94 -3.36 17.22 11.85
CA THR A 94 -3.85 16.98 13.22
C THR A 94 -5.30 17.36 13.48
N SER A 95 -5.98 18.07 12.56
CA SER A 95 -7.43 18.33 12.70
C SER A 95 -8.28 17.06 12.61
N TRP A 96 -7.75 15.97 12.06
CA TRP A 96 -8.46 14.68 11.96
C TRP A 96 -8.35 13.81 13.21
N HIS A 97 -7.32 14.01 14.05
CA HIS A 97 -7.13 13.24 15.29
C HIS A 97 -8.17 13.55 16.37
N ARG A 98 -8.82 14.71 16.33
CA ARG A 98 -9.85 15.11 17.30
C ARG A 98 -11.26 14.60 16.97
N ALA A 99 -11.47 13.99 15.80
CA ALA A 99 -12.80 13.52 15.37
C ALA A 99 -13.00 12.00 15.55
N ALA A 100 -11.99 11.27 16.05
CA ALA A 100 -12.02 9.81 16.24
C ALA A 100 -11.91 9.40 17.73
N MET A 101 -12.10 10.33 18.67
CA MET A 101 -12.44 10.08 20.07
C MET A 101 -13.87 10.55 20.30
#